data_AF-A0A9P4GW65-F1
#
_entry.id   AF-A0A9P4GW65-F1
#
_cell.length_a   1.000
_cell.length_b   1.000
_cell.length_c   1.000
_cell.angle_alpha   90.00
_cell.angle_beta   90.00
_cell.angle_gamma   90.00
#
_symmetry.space_group_name_H-M   'P 1'
#
loop_
_entity.id
_entity.type
_entity.pdbx_description
1 polymer ?
#
loop_
_entity_poly.entity_id
_entity_poly.type
_entity_poly.pdbx_seq_one_letter_code
_entity_poly.pdbx_strand_id
1 'polypeptide(L)'
;MDHVKQLGPIIENIAWHKAGIFKEGARAFSSIQEDSAAEVLRARASEKRTSVQFVENDPSLPLNSSQLKPDVQRMNCSVALAAARHFLEKEAPEDDTPLSISDISQAIDRFSWPGRFQLIEEGSFSWFLDGAHNDMSIVKAAEWFI
;
A
#
# COMPACT_ATOMS: atom_id res chain seq x y z
N MET A 1 16.02 -5.77 -2.97
CA MET A 1 16.09 -4.29 -3.07
C MET A 1 15.91 -3.91 -4.53
N ASP A 2 15.05 -2.95 -4.87
CA ASP A 2 14.73 -2.63 -6.27
C ASP A 2 15.41 -1.34 -6.73
N HIS A 3 15.78 -1.25 -8.00
CA HIS A 3 16.36 -0.05 -8.63
C HIS A 3 17.62 0.55 -7.97
N VAL A 4 18.52 -0.29 -7.44
CA VAL A 4 19.80 0.12 -6.81
C VAL A 4 20.63 1.07 -7.69
N LYS A 5 20.62 0.88 -9.01
CA LYS A 5 21.36 1.72 -9.98
C LYS A 5 20.81 3.16 -10.10
N GLN A 6 19.55 3.40 -9.74
CA GLN A 6 18.88 4.69 -9.89
C GLN A 6 18.61 5.38 -8.55
N LEU A 7 18.38 4.60 -7.48
CA LEU A 7 17.94 5.10 -6.18
C LEU A 7 19.02 4.99 -5.09
N GLY A 8 20.18 4.43 -5.42
CA GLY A 8 21.29 4.24 -4.50
C GLY A 8 21.24 2.88 -3.76
N PRO A 9 22.34 2.51 -3.08
CA PRO A 9 22.53 1.17 -2.54
C PRO A 9 21.94 0.95 -1.13
N ILE A 10 21.46 2.01 -0.48
CA ILE A 10 20.96 1.94 0.90
C ILE A 10 19.52 2.43 0.97
N ILE A 11 18.76 1.90 1.93
CA ILE A 11 17.31 2.12 2.05
C ILE A 11 16.97 3.60 2.26
N GLU A 12 17.87 4.35 2.89
CA GLU A 12 17.78 5.79 3.14
C GLU A 12 17.76 6.58 1.82
N ASN A 13 18.60 6.22 0.85
CA ASN A 13 18.64 6.89 -0.45
C ASN A 13 17.33 6.62 -1.23
N ILE A 14 16.86 5.38 -1.19
CA ILE A 14 15.59 4.98 -1.80
C ILE A 14 14.43 5.76 -1.18
N ALA A 15 14.36 5.82 0.15
CA ALA A 15 13.35 6.57 0.89
C ALA A 15 13.40 8.06 0.54
N TRP A 16 14.59 8.65 0.47
CA TRP A 16 14.78 10.07 0.14
C TRP A 16 14.27 10.42 -1.26
N HIS A 17 14.57 9.57 -2.25
CA HIS A 17 14.10 9.75 -3.62
C HIS A 17 12.58 9.57 -3.72
N LYS A 18 12.01 8.54 -3.08
CA LYS A 18 10.56 8.30 -3.08
C LYS A 18 9.79 9.42 -2.39
N ALA A 19 10.33 9.97 -1.29
CA ALA A 19 9.77 11.14 -0.61
C ALA A 19 9.81 12.43 -1.44
N GLY A 20 10.48 12.42 -2.60
CA GLY A 20 10.47 13.56 -3.53
C GLY A 20 9.08 13.94 -4.04
N ILE A 21 8.09 13.04 -3.94
CA ILE A 21 6.70 13.35 -4.30
C ILE A 21 5.96 14.17 -3.23
N PHE A 22 6.51 14.32 -2.02
CA PHE A 22 5.87 15.07 -0.94
C PHE A 22 5.69 16.54 -1.34
N LYS A 23 4.49 17.09 -1.08
CA LYS A 23 4.11 18.46 -1.43
C LYS A 23 3.62 19.22 -0.21
N GLU A 24 3.91 20.52 -0.19
CA GLU A 24 3.38 21.45 0.81
C GLU A 24 1.84 21.40 0.80
N GLY A 25 1.25 21.34 2.00
CA GLY A 25 -0.21 21.27 2.16
C GLY A 25 -0.88 19.94 1.80
N ALA A 26 -0.12 18.91 1.40
CA ALA A 26 -0.66 17.58 1.08
C ALA A 26 -0.06 16.51 2.00
N ARG A 27 -0.90 15.91 2.86
CA ARG A 27 -0.49 14.84 3.78
C ARG A 27 0.00 13.62 3.00
N ALA A 28 1.14 13.08 3.40
CA ALA A 28 1.69 11.84 2.87
C ALA A 28 1.29 10.64 3.73
N PHE A 29 1.17 9.46 3.10
CA PHE A 29 0.87 8.19 3.75
C PHE A 29 1.91 7.14 3.35
N SER A 30 2.30 6.31 4.31
CA SER A 30 3.23 5.20 4.10
C SER A 30 2.83 4.04 5.01
N SER A 31 3.11 2.80 4.62
CA SER A 31 3.15 1.70 5.57
C SER A 31 4.31 1.88 6.55
N ILE A 32 4.30 1.14 7.67
CA ILE A 32 5.43 1.07 8.60
C ILE A 32 6.71 0.73 7.83
N GLN A 33 7.78 1.49 8.11
CA GLN A 33 9.10 1.31 7.51
C GLN A 33 10.11 0.97 8.61
N GLU A 34 11.27 0.46 8.21
CA GLU A 34 12.44 0.40 9.09
C GLU A 34 12.82 1.80 9.58
N ASP A 35 13.43 1.88 10.78
CA ASP A 35 13.67 3.15 11.47
C ASP A 35 14.45 4.15 10.61
N SER A 36 15.49 3.72 9.90
CA SER A 36 16.31 4.62 9.09
C SER A 36 15.52 5.21 7.89
N ALA A 37 14.68 4.40 7.25
CA ALA A 37 13.79 4.88 6.19
C ALA A 37 12.69 5.80 6.76
N ALA A 38 12.11 5.45 7.91
CA ALA A 38 11.08 6.25 8.57
C ALA A 38 11.60 7.64 8.98
N GLU A 39 12.82 7.72 9.51
CA GLU A 39 13.49 8.98 9.83
C GLU A 39 13.68 9.86 8.59
N VAL A 40 14.13 9.28 7.48
CA VAL A 40 14.24 10.00 6.20
C VAL A 40 12.90 10.54 5.75
N LEU A 41 11.83 9.73 5.79
CA LEU A 41 10.49 10.18 5.40
C LEU A 41 10.00 11.33 6.30
N ARG A 42 10.21 11.26 7.62
CA ARG A 42 9.84 12.33 8.55
C ARG A 42 10.62 13.62 8.28
N ALA A 43 11.92 13.51 8.08
CA ALA A 43 12.77 14.67 7.75
C ALA A 43 12.32 15.33 6.44
N ARG A 44 11.98 14.53 5.43
CA ARG A 44 11.50 15.03 4.12
C ARG A 44 10.11 15.66 4.22
N ALA A 45 9.22 15.10 5.03
CA ALA A 45 7.92 15.72 5.29
C ALA A 45 8.09 17.10 5.92
N SER A 46 8.97 17.23 6.92
CA SER A 46 9.30 18.51 7.56
C SER A 46 9.89 19.52 6.57
N GLU A 47 10.88 19.12 5.77
CA GLU A 47 11.48 19.96 4.72
C GLU A 47 10.43 20.49 3.73
N LYS A 48 9.46 19.64 3.35
CA LYS A 48 8.37 19.99 2.42
C LYS A 48 7.16 20.62 3.10
N ARG A 49 7.24 20.96 4.39
CA ARG A 49 6.15 21.55 5.19
C ARG A 49 4.85 20.75 5.06
N THR A 50 4.98 19.44 5.20
CA THR A 50 3.87 18.49 5.26
C THR A 50 4.09 17.48 6.38
N SER A 51 3.12 16.61 6.58
CA SER A 51 3.21 15.47 7.51
C SER A 51 3.20 14.16 6.74
N VAL A 52 3.89 13.17 7.30
CA VAL A 52 3.76 11.77 6.87
C VAL A 52 3.07 10.98 7.98
N GLN A 53 2.01 10.25 7.62
CA GLN A 53 1.34 9.30 8.50
C GLN A 53 1.80 7.89 8.16
N PHE A 54 2.32 7.19 9.16
CA PHE A 54 2.60 5.76 9.06
C PHE A 54 1.34 4.99 9.42
N VAL A 55 0.87 4.17 8.49
CA VAL A 55 -0.40 3.47 8.54
C VAL A 55 -0.17 2.03 8.99
N GLU A 56 -0.97 1.58 9.94
CA GLU A 56 -1.05 0.18 10.38
C GLU A 56 -2.16 -0.56 9.63
N ASN A 57 -2.31 -1.86 9.91
CA ASN A 57 -3.43 -2.63 9.37
C ASN A 57 -4.76 -2.05 9.83
N ASP A 58 -5.60 -1.69 8.87
CA ASP A 58 -6.90 -1.08 9.17
C ASP A 58 -7.90 -2.16 9.64
N PRO A 59 -8.51 -2.00 10.83
CA PRO A 59 -9.40 -3.00 11.41
C PRO A 59 -10.77 -3.10 10.72
N SER A 60 -11.14 -2.12 9.89
CA SER A 60 -12.38 -2.14 9.10
C SER A 60 -12.28 -3.04 7.86
N LEU A 61 -11.07 -3.47 7.49
CA LEU A 61 -10.88 -4.38 6.36
C LEU A 61 -11.40 -5.79 6.70
N PRO A 62 -12.14 -6.45 5.79
CA PRO A 62 -12.67 -7.79 6.01
C PRO A 62 -11.54 -8.77 6.34
N LEU A 63 -11.73 -9.56 7.40
CA LEU A 63 -10.71 -10.50 7.88
C LEU A 63 -10.40 -11.61 6.87
N ASN A 64 -11.44 -12.10 6.18
CA ASN A 64 -11.38 -13.31 5.35
C ASN A 64 -11.58 -13.03 3.85
N SER A 65 -11.02 -11.94 3.31
CA SER A 65 -11.05 -11.67 1.87
C SER A 65 -9.80 -12.25 1.19
N SER A 66 -9.99 -12.99 0.10
CA SER A 66 -8.88 -13.47 -0.76
C SER A 66 -8.13 -12.32 -1.41
N GLN A 67 -8.81 -11.20 -1.71
CA GLN A 67 -8.21 -10.01 -2.33
C GLN A 67 -7.21 -9.29 -1.41
N LEU A 68 -7.28 -9.55 -0.11
CA LEU A 68 -6.38 -8.99 0.90
C LEU A 68 -5.26 -9.94 1.29
N LYS A 69 -5.15 -11.10 0.61
CA LYS A 69 -4.06 -12.05 0.81
C LYS A 69 -3.05 -11.95 -0.34
N PRO A 70 -1.75 -12.20 -0.06
CA PRO A 70 -1.12 -12.32 1.27
C PRO A 70 -1.12 -11.00 2.04
N ASP A 71 -0.66 -10.98 3.30
CA ASP A 71 -0.73 -9.84 4.23
C ASP A 71 -0.20 -8.50 3.67
N VAL A 72 0.73 -8.55 2.71
CA VAL A 72 1.18 -7.34 2.01
C VAL A 72 0.06 -6.63 1.26
N GLN A 73 -0.95 -7.35 0.73
CA GLN A 73 -2.14 -6.74 0.12
C GLN A 73 -3.05 -6.07 1.14
N ARG A 74 -3.18 -6.64 2.35
CA ARG A 74 -3.89 -5.97 3.45
C ARG A 74 -3.22 -4.65 3.84
N MET A 75 -1.90 -4.64 3.94
CA MET A 75 -1.16 -3.41 4.23
C MET A 75 -1.30 -2.38 3.10
N ASN A 76 -1.18 -2.81 1.84
CA ASN A 76 -1.41 -1.94 0.67
C ASN A 76 -2.82 -1.32 0.70
N CYS A 77 -3.84 -2.14 0.97
CA CYS A 77 -5.22 -1.69 1.08
C CYS A 77 -5.41 -0.71 2.26
N SER A 78 -4.75 -0.96 3.39
CA SER A 78 -4.80 -0.05 4.56
C SER A 78 -4.24 1.34 4.23
N VAL A 79 -3.10 1.40 3.53
CA VAL A 79 -2.54 2.68 3.07
C VAL A 79 -3.46 3.37 2.07
N ALA A 80 -4.04 2.62 1.12
CA ALA A 80 -4.98 3.16 0.14
C ALA A 80 -6.25 3.70 0.82
N LEU A 81 -6.78 2.99 1.81
CA LEU A 81 -7.96 3.40 2.56
C LEU A 81 -7.70 4.66 3.41
N ALA A 82 -6.54 4.75 4.05
CA ALA A 82 -6.13 5.96 4.78
C ALA A 82 -6.06 7.19 3.84
N ALA A 83 -5.49 7.03 2.65
CA ALA A 83 -5.44 8.08 1.64
C ALA A 83 -6.84 8.45 1.12
N ALA A 84 -7.70 7.46 0.84
CA ALA A 84 -9.06 7.68 0.37
C ALA A 84 -9.93 8.40 1.41
N ARG A 85 -9.86 8.00 2.68
CA ARG A 85 -10.56 8.68 3.78
C ARG A 85 -10.12 10.13 3.90
N HIS A 86 -8.81 10.38 3.92
CA HIS A 86 -8.30 11.74 4.02
C HIS A 86 -8.70 12.63 2.85
N PHE A 87 -8.73 12.07 1.63
CA PHE A 87 -9.22 12.78 0.46
C PHE A 87 -10.70 13.14 0.59
N LEU A 88 -11.55 12.19 0.99
CA LEU A 88 -12.98 12.43 1.18
C LEU A 88 -13.26 13.44 2.30
N GLU A 89 -12.55 13.34 3.43
CA GLU A 89 -12.65 14.33 4.52
C GLU A 89 -12.37 15.77 4.07
N LYS A 90 -11.52 15.96 3.06
CA LYS A 90 -11.12 17.27 2.57
C LYS A 90 -12.03 17.80 1.46
N GLU A 91 -12.50 16.92 0.58
CA GLU A 91 -13.17 17.31 -0.67
C GLU A 91 -14.67 17.03 -0.67
N ALA A 92 -15.18 16.16 0.21
CA ALA A 92 -16.61 15.86 0.29
C ALA A 92 -17.40 17.01 0.96
N PRO A 93 -18.67 17.23 0.57
CA PRO A 93 -19.55 18.17 1.27
C PRO A 93 -19.70 17.81 2.77
N GLU A 94 -19.97 18.80 3.62
CA GLU A 94 -20.10 18.60 5.08
C GLU A 94 -21.19 17.59 5.47
N ASP A 95 -22.21 17.42 4.62
CA ASP A 95 -23.33 16.50 4.83
C ASP A 95 -23.05 15.07 4.35
N ASP A 96 -21.89 14.81 3.74
CA ASP A 96 -21.58 13.49 3.20
C ASP A 96 -21.10 12.54 4.30
N THR A 97 -21.51 11.27 4.20
CA THR A 97 -21.19 10.28 5.21
C THR A 97 -19.78 9.71 5.00
N PRO A 98 -18.98 9.54 6.06
CA PRO A 98 -17.70 8.83 5.96
C PRO A 98 -17.87 7.42 5.40
N LEU A 99 -16.81 6.88 4.77
CA LEU A 99 -16.79 5.51 4.25
C LEU A 99 -17.23 4.50 5.32
N SER A 100 -18.36 3.84 5.07
CA SER A 100 -18.88 2.82 5.96
C SER A 100 -18.13 1.50 5.77
N ILE A 101 -18.27 0.58 6.74
CA ILE A 101 -17.73 -0.79 6.63
C ILE A 101 -18.32 -1.50 5.40
N SER A 102 -19.59 -1.21 5.06
CA SER A 102 -20.25 -1.77 3.88
C SER A 102 -19.61 -1.30 2.58
N ASP A 103 -19.29 -0.01 2.47
CA ASP A 103 -18.62 0.56 1.29
C ASP A 103 -17.25 -0.08 1.08
N ILE A 104 -16.51 -0.23 2.18
CA ILE A 104 -15.17 -0.84 2.18
C ILE A 104 -15.25 -2.31 1.76
N SER A 105 -16.15 -3.09 2.34
CA SER A 105 -16.33 -4.51 1.99
C SER A 105 -16.72 -4.68 0.53
N GLN A 106 -17.71 -3.92 0.05
CA GLN A 106 -18.16 -3.97 -1.34
C GLN A 106 -17.06 -3.57 -2.34
N ALA A 107 -16.25 -2.56 -1.99
CA ALA A 107 -15.13 -2.14 -2.82
C ALA A 107 -14.08 -3.25 -2.94
N ILE A 108 -13.76 -3.94 -1.83
CA ILE A 108 -12.78 -5.03 -1.80
C ILE A 108 -13.29 -6.25 -2.58
N ASP A 109 -14.57 -6.59 -2.46
CA ASP A 109 -15.18 -7.72 -3.18
C ASP A 109 -15.18 -7.49 -4.70
N ARG A 110 -15.28 -6.23 -5.14
CA ARG A 110 -15.28 -5.85 -6.57
C ARG A 110 -13.89 -5.52 -7.11
N PHE A 111 -12.92 -5.29 -6.23
CA PHE A 111 -11.56 -4.98 -6.62
C PHE A 111 -10.93 -6.16 -7.37
N SER A 112 -10.09 -5.89 -8.36
CA SER A 112 -9.28 -6.90 -9.02
C SER A 112 -7.95 -6.28 -9.42
N TRP A 113 -6.86 -7.02 -9.22
CA TRP A 113 -5.52 -6.62 -9.65
C TRP A 113 -4.89 -7.72 -10.51
N PRO A 114 -5.13 -7.71 -11.84
CA PRO A 114 -4.52 -8.68 -12.74
C PRO A 114 -2.99 -8.71 -12.61
N GLY A 115 -2.42 -9.91 -12.54
CA GLY A 115 -0.99 -10.14 -12.39
C GLY A 115 -0.41 -9.90 -10.99
N ARG A 116 -1.24 -9.74 -9.95
CA ARG A 116 -0.82 -9.65 -8.55
C ARG A 116 -1.56 -10.66 -7.70
N PHE A 117 -0.84 -11.68 -7.23
CA PHE A 117 -1.40 -12.81 -6.47
C PHE A 117 -2.69 -13.35 -7.10
N GLN A 118 -2.69 -13.45 -8.42
CA GLN A 118 -3.88 -13.80 -9.20
C GLN A 118 -3.95 -15.31 -9.40
N LEU A 119 -5.02 -15.93 -8.87
CA LEU A 119 -5.37 -17.32 -9.13
C LEU A 119 -6.37 -17.39 -10.30
N ILE A 120 -6.05 -18.18 -11.32
CA ILE A 120 -6.96 -18.48 -12.42
C ILE A 120 -7.21 -19.99 -12.43
N GLU A 121 -8.46 -20.40 -12.27
CA GLU A 121 -8.87 -21.79 -12.33
C GLU A 121 -9.40 -22.13 -13.73
N GLU A 122 -8.77 -23.11 -14.38
CA GLU A 122 -9.13 -23.56 -15.72
C GLU A 122 -9.19 -25.09 -15.76
N GLY A 123 -10.41 -25.62 -15.59
CA GLY A 123 -10.63 -27.06 -15.52
C GLY A 123 -9.93 -27.70 -14.32
N SER A 124 -8.97 -28.58 -14.58
CA SER A 124 -8.14 -29.21 -13.55
C SER A 124 -6.86 -28.43 -13.22
N PHE A 125 -6.65 -27.26 -13.83
CA PHE A 125 -5.44 -26.45 -13.65
C PHE A 125 -5.72 -25.22 -12.80
N SER A 126 -4.80 -24.94 -11.89
CA SER A 126 -4.75 -23.69 -11.13
C SER A 126 -3.49 -22.94 -11.56
N TRP A 127 -3.69 -21.81 -12.22
CA TRP A 127 -2.60 -20.93 -12.65
C TRP A 127 -2.39 -19.82 -11.61
N PHE A 128 -1.16 -19.67 -11.15
CA PHE A 128 -0.76 -18.65 -10.18
C PHE A 128 0.08 -17.59 -10.90
N LEU A 129 -0.43 -16.37 -11.00
CA LEU A 129 0.22 -15.27 -11.71
C LEU A 129 0.63 -14.16 -10.73
N ASP A 130 1.92 -13.86 -10.69
CA ASP A 130 2.44 -12.69 -9.98
C ASP A 130 3.63 -12.07 -10.74
N GLY A 131 3.64 -10.74 -10.83
CA GLY A 131 4.74 -9.97 -11.44
C GLY A 131 5.91 -9.67 -10.49
N ALA A 132 6.19 -10.53 -9.50
CA ALA A 132 7.32 -10.39 -8.59
C ALA A 132 8.64 -10.44 -9.38
N HIS A 133 9.53 -9.49 -9.12
CA HIS A 133 10.77 -9.32 -9.89
C HIS A 133 11.95 -8.79 -9.06
N ASN A 134 11.80 -8.73 -7.74
CA ASN A 134 12.87 -8.40 -6.80
C ASN A 134 12.83 -9.35 -5.60
N ASP A 135 13.95 -9.47 -4.88
CA ASP A 135 14.13 -10.46 -3.82
C ASP A 135 12.98 -10.49 -2.80
N MET A 136 12.50 -9.32 -2.36
CA MET A 136 11.43 -9.24 -1.37
C MET A 136 10.08 -9.69 -1.96
N SER A 137 9.75 -9.22 -3.17
CA SER A 137 8.51 -9.58 -3.84
C SER A 137 8.46 -11.07 -4.21
N ILE A 138 9.60 -11.66 -4.60
CA ILE A 138 9.68 -13.08 -4.96
C ILE A 138 9.41 -13.96 -3.74
N VAL A 139 9.95 -13.60 -2.58
CA VAL A 139 9.66 -14.31 -1.32
C VAL A 139 8.16 -14.26 -1.01
N LYS A 140 7.51 -13.10 -1.17
CA LYS A 140 6.07 -12.97 -0.92
C LYS A 140 5.20 -13.71 -1.94
N ALA A 141 5.60 -13.75 -3.20
CA ALA A 141 4.93 -14.57 -4.22
C ALA A 141 5.08 -16.06 -3.93
N ALA A 142 6.26 -16.51 -3.49
CA ALA A 142 6.50 -17.89 -3.10
C ALA A 142 5.69 -18.30 -1.85
N GLU A 143 5.63 -17.45 -0.82
CA GLU A 143 4.79 -17.65 0.37
C GLU A 143 3.30 -17.76 0.03
N TRP A 144 2.82 -17.03 -0.98
CA TRP A 144 1.43 -17.10 -1.43
C TRP A 144 1.12 -18.36 -2.25
N PHE A 145 2.11 -18.88 -2.98
CA PHE A 145 1.96 -20.07 -3.83
C PHE A 145 1.85 -21.37 -3.03
N ILE A 146 2.53 -21.45 -1.88
CA ILE A 146 2.61 -22.64 -1.01
C ILE A 146 1.40 -22.73 -0.09
#